data_AF-A0A1V4VL99-F1
#
_entry.id   AF-A0A1V4VL99-F1
#
_cell.length_a   1.000
_cell.length_b   1.000
_cell.length_c   1.000
_cell.angle_alpha   90.00
_cell.angle_beta   90.00
_cell.angle_gamma   90.00
#
_symmetry.space_group_name_H-M   'P 1'
#
loop_
_entity.id
_entity.type
_entity.pdbx_description
1 polymer ?
#
loop_
_entity_poly.entity_id
_entity_poly.type
_entity_poly.pdbx_seq_one_letter_code
_entity_poly.pdbx_strand_id
1 'polypeptide(L)'
;MKPSYWYYGLVLASLVMLTVVLLHRRDWKLLVLHLSIFSMIHPFEVVILATNGYRYMPGIFPTGVDNYLGTYISNFFIIPASAVLIYAYSLSWRYIVGFAAIFTCIDWLFAALGIYQHFWWKSIYTGIGLIIVYAVSGWLWNGLKKRRQVLPFRFLMILLTYFSIESAITFAVNRGGQLFKLLIAYYELSAPGKLQLILASSYHLIVSVIVALFLGIKMPLRYRTLGVGMIIVLNWAIGHFGIFVPQVGITSHHLILVQIVSVAVLIFLFKAAKLNYLFP
;
A
#
# COMPACT_ATOMS: atom_id res chain seq x y z
N MET A 1 18.78 22.81 -2.22
CA MET A 1 17.77 22.48 -1.19
C MET A 1 17.75 20.96 -1.03
N LYS A 2 17.67 20.40 0.19
CA LYS A 2 17.70 18.94 0.36
C LYS A 2 16.43 18.30 -0.24
N PRO A 3 16.53 17.24 -1.07
CA PRO A 3 15.38 16.56 -1.65
C PRO A 3 14.31 16.17 -0.62
N SER A 4 14.73 15.78 0.58
CA SER A 4 13.86 15.35 1.68
C SER A 4 12.76 16.34 2.04
N TYR A 5 12.99 17.65 1.93
CA TYR A 5 11.99 18.66 2.30
C TYR A 5 10.73 18.60 1.42
N TRP A 6 10.88 18.28 0.14
CA TRP A 6 9.74 18.12 -0.78
C TRP A 6 8.89 16.92 -0.39
N TYR A 7 9.52 15.82 -0.01
CA TYR A 7 8.84 14.63 0.48
C TYR A 7 8.11 14.87 1.80
N TYR A 8 8.73 15.59 2.76
CA TYR A 8 8.04 15.99 3.99
C TYR A 8 6.83 16.90 3.70
N GLY A 9 6.96 17.81 2.72
CA GLY A 9 5.85 18.64 2.28
C GLY A 9 4.67 17.82 1.75
N LEU A 10 4.94 16.80 0.91
CA LEU A 10 3.90 15.90 0.41
C LEU A 10 3.24 15.09 1.53
N VAL A 11 4.03 14.53 2.46
CA VAL A 11 3.48 13.81 3.62
C VAL A 11 2.61 14.74 4.46
N LEU A 12 3.09 15.93 4.81
CA LEU A 12 2.35 16.89 5.61
C LEU A 12 1.03 17.30 4.92
N ALA A 13 1.10 17.65 3.62
CA ALA A 13 -0.09 18.00 2.84
C ALA A 13 -1.11 16.87 2.81
N SER A 14 -0.66 15.62 2.65
CA SER A 14 -1.54 14.44 2.64
C SER A 14 -2.21 14.21 3.99
N LEU A 15 -1.48 14.37 5.10
CA LEU A 15 -1.99 14.16 6.45
C LEU A 15 -3.02 15.24 6.80
N VAL A 16 -2.73 16.50 6.46
CA VAL A 16 -3.68 17.60 6.63
C VAL A 16 -4.95 17.33 5.81
N MET A 17 -4.81 16.99 4.52
CA MET A 17 -5.93 16.73 3.63
C MET A 17 -6.81 15.57 4.15
N LEU A 18 -6.20 14.43 4.49
CA LEU A 18 -6.92 13.26 4.99
C LEU A 18 -7.60 13.56 6.34
N THR A 19 -6.90 14.24 7.26
CA THR A 19 -7.44 14.58 8.58
C THR A 19 -8.63 15.53 8.45
N VAL A 20 -8.52 16.60 7.65
CA VAL A 20 -9.62 17.55 7.41
C VAL A 20 -10.83 16.83 6.82
N VAL A 21 -10.62 15.96 5.83
CA VAL A 21 -11.71 15.19 5.22
C VAL A 21 -12.40 14.27 6.22
N LEU A 22 -11.62 13.51 7.01
CA LEU A 22 -12.16 12.58 8.01
C LEU A 22 -12.90 13.31 9.14
N LEU A 23 -12.37 14.44 9.63
CA LEU A 23 -13.02 15.25 10.66
C LEU A 23 -14.32 15.89 10.17
N HIS A 24 -14.33 16.38 8.92
CA HIS A 24 -15.49 17.03 8.34
C HIS A 24 -16.59 16.05 7.94
N ARG A 25 -16.25 14.93 7.28
CA ARG A 25 -17.24 13.95 6.81
C ARG A 25 -17.63 12.91 7.86
N ARG A 26 -16.77 12.63 8.84
CA ARG A 26 -16.98 11.63 9.91
C ARG A 26 -17.38 10.25 9.38
N ASP A 27 -16.90 9.88 8.19
CA ASP A 27 -17.14 8.58 7.56
C ASP A 27 -15.83 7.80 7.41
N TRP A 28 -15.64 6.80 8.27
CA TRP A 28 -14.45 5.94 8.27
C TRP A 28 -14.30 5.08 7.00
N LYS A 29 -15.34 4.96 6.16
CA LYS A 29 -15.20 4.34 4.83
C LYS A 29 -14.22 5.09 3.95
N LEU A 30 -14.00 6.38 4.19
CA LEU A 30 -13.00 7.17 3.48
C LEU A 30 -11.57 6.70 3.81
N LEU A 31 -11.32 6.25 5.04
CA LEU A 31 -10.02 5.65 5.40
C LEU A 31 -9.87 4.26 4.75
N VAL A 32 -10.95 3.48 4.66
CA VAL A 32 -10.96 2.21 3.91
C VAL A 32 -10.67 2.44 2.43
N LEU A 33 -11.25 3.49 1.83
CA LEU A 33 -10.97 3.91 0.45
C LEU A 33 -9.49 4.30 0.28
N HIS A 34 -8.95 5.14 1.16
CA HIS A 34 -7.54 5.53 1.16
C HIS A 34 -6.61 4.32 1.11
N LEU A 35 -6.78 3.40 2.07
CA LEU A 35 -5.98 2.19 2.14
C LEU A 35 -6.17 1.34 0.88
N SER A 36 -7.39 1.17 0.38
CA SER A 36 -7.63 0.35 -0.80
C SER A 36 -6.93 0.88 -2.05
N ILE A 37 -6.84 2.21 -2.20
CA ILE A 37 -6.17 2.84 -3.33
C ILE A 37 -4.65 2.59 -3.29
N PHE A 38 -4.02 2.68 -2.11
CA PHE A 38 -2.60 2.31 -1.98
C PHE A 38 -2.33 0.89 -2.50
N SER A 39 -3.14 -0.07 -2.06
CA SER A 39 -3.02 -1.47 -2.52
C SER A 39 -3.23 -1.65 -4.02
N MET A 40 -4.05 -0.80 -4.64
CA MET A 40 -4.23 -0.85 -6.09
C MET A 40 -3.04 -0.31 -6.85
N ILE A 41 -2.38 0.74 -6.35
CA ILE A 41 -1.23 1.36 -6.99
C ILE A 41 0.03 0.50 -6.81
N HIS A 42 0.21 -0.09 -5.62
CA HIS A 42 1.45 -0.76 -5.22
C HIS A 42 1.94 -1.85 -6.19
N PRO A 43 1.10 -2.75 -6.75
CA PRO A 43 1.57 -3.73 -7.74
C PRO A 43 2.14 -3.09 -9.02
N PHE A 44 1.55 -1.98 -9.49
CA PHE A 44 2.08 -1.26 -10.65
C PHE A 44 3.43 -0.64 -10.33
N GLU A 45 3.56 -0.05 -9.15
CA GLU A 45 4.82 0.50 -8.66
C GLU A 45 5.93 -0.54 -8.62
N VAL A 46 5.61 -1.76 -8.15
CA VAL A 46 6.57 -2.87 -8.10
C VAL A 46 7.10 -3.18 -9.49
N VAL A 47 6.22 -3.24 -10.50
CA VAL A 47 6.62 -3.45 -11.90
C VAL A 47 7.49 -2.31 -12.40
N ILE A 48 7.11 -1.07 -12.13
CA ILE A 48 7.84 0.12 -12.58
C ILE A 48 9.25 0.13 -11.96
N LEU A 49 9.37 -0.05 -10.64
CA LEU A 49 10.67 -0.08 -9.97
C LEU A 49 11.52 -1.30 -10.36
N ALA A 50 10.91 -2.48 -10.52
CA ALA A 50 11.62 -3.69 -10.95
C ALA A 50 12.19 -3.52 -12.38
N THR A 51 11.51 -2.78 -13.24
CA THR A 51 11.94 -2.51 -14.62
C THR A 51 12.74 -1.21 -14.77
N ASN A 52 13.15 -0.58 -13.66
CA ASN A 52 13.83 0.72 -13.66
C ASN A 52 13.05 1.79 -14.43
N GLY A 53 11.76 2.00 -14.19
CA GLY A 53 11.02 3.12 -14.80
C GLY A 53 11.51 4.46 -14.30
N TYR A 54 11.77 4.54 -13.00
CA TYR A 54 12.33 5.71 -12.33
C TYR A 54 12.98 5.34 -11.00
N ARG A 55 13.59 6.33 -10.35
CA ARG A 55 14.16 6.21 -9.01
C ARG A 55 13.85 7.43 -8.16
N TYR A 56 13.33 7.19 -6.96
CA TYR A 56 13.20 8.22 -5.92
C TYR A 56 14.52 8.39 -5.17
N MET A 57 14.85 9.65 -4.86
CA MET A 57 16.09 10.03 -4.17
C MET A 57 15.80 11.01 -3.01
N PRO A 58 14.98 10.62 -2.00
CA PRO A 58 14.60 11.51 -0.90
C PRO A 58 15.78 11.94 -0.02
N GLY A 59 16.86 11.16 0.08
CA GLY A 59 18.03 11.47 0.89
C GLY A 59 17.77 11.38 2.40
N ILE A 60 16.93 10.43 2.84
CA ILE A 60 16.51 10.26 4.24
C ILE A 60 17.24 9.08 4.91
N PHE A 61 17.41 7.98 4.19
CA PHE A 61 18.05 6.73 4.61
C PHE A 61 19.23 6.35 3.68
N PRO A 62 20.10 5.42 4.09
CA PRO A 62 21.15 4.90 3.23
C PRO A 62 20.63 4.33 1.90
N THR A 63 21.50 4.32 0.89
CA THR A 63 21.16 4.00 -0.50
C THR A 63 20.40 2.68 -0.63
N GLY A 64 19.19 2.72 -1.19
CA GLY A 64 18.32 1.55 -1.44
C GLY A 64 16.97 1.65 -0.74
N VAL A 65 16.97 1.92 0.57
CA VAL A 65 15.74 2.12 1.38
C VAL A 65 14.97 3.35 0.94
N ASP A 66 15.71 4.39 0.57
CA ASP A 66 15.17 5.67 0.10
C ASP A 66 14.27 5.56 -1.12
N ASN A 67 14.58 4.63 -2.04
CA ASN A 67 13.76 4.43 -3.21
C ASN A 67 12.37 3.89 -2.82
N TYR A 68 12.33 2.92 -1.89
CA TYR A 68 11.07 2.40 -1.37
C TYR A 68 10.32 3.43 -0.53
N LEU A 69 11.03 4.22 0.29
CA LEU A 69 10.39 5.27 1.07
C LEU A 69 9.68 6.28 0.16
N GLY A 70 10.31 6.69 -0.94
CA GLY A 70 9.70 7.59 -1.93
C GLY A 70 8.40 7.02 -2.51
N THR A 71 8.37 5.73 -2.82
CA THR A 71 7.17 5.01 -3.23
C THR A 71 6.05 5.11 -2.20
N TYR A 72 6.34 4.85 -0.92
CA TYR A 72 5.30 4.94 0.12
C TYR A 72 4.78 6.37 0.26
N ILE A 73 5.64 7.39 0.17
CA ILE A 73 5.21 8.80 0.25
C ILE A 73 4.24 9.17 -0.88
N SER A 74 4.46 8.68 -2.09
CA SER A 74 3.51 8.92 -3.19
C SER A 74 2.25 8.07 -3.04
N ASN A 75 2.44 6.75 -2.94
CA ASN A 75 1.38 5.77 -3.16
C ASN A 75 0.55 5.51 -1.92
N PHE A 76 1.12 5.63 -0.72
CA PHE A 76 0.39 5.47 0.53
C PHE A 76 -0.27 6.78 0.97
N PHE A 77 0.40 7.91 0.74
CA PHE A 77 -0.02 9.19 1.31
C PHE A 77 -0.78 10.07 0.32
N ILE A 78 -0.06 10.78 -0.56
CA ILE A 78 -0.66 11.93 -1.26
C ILE A 78 -1.69 11.53 -2.33
N ILE A 79 -1.45 10.47 -3.10
CA ILE A 79 -2.38 10.02 -4.14
C ILE A 79 -3.69 9.46 -3.53
N PRO A 80 -3.65 8.57 -2.52
CA PRO A 80 -4.90 8.15 -1.89
C PRO A 80 -5.61 9.26 -1.13
N ALA A 81 -4.89 10.23 -0.53
CA ALA A 81 -5.49 11.37 0.15
C ALA A 81 -6.27 12.27 -0.81
N SER A 82 -5.73 12.57 -1.99
CA SER A 82 -6.42 13.38 -3.01
C SER A 82 -7.65 12.66 -3.58
N ALA A 83 -7.58 11.36 -3.80
CA ALA A 83 -8.73 10.55 -4.20
C ALA A 83 -9.84 10.58 -3.14
N VAL A 84 -9.48 10.45 -1.85
CA VAL A 84 -10.42 10.60 -0.74
C VAL A 84 -11.05 11.98 -0.75
N LEU A 85 -10.28 13.05 -0.95
CA LEU A 85 -10.81 14.42 -1.07
C LEU A 85 -11.83 14.53 -2.22
N ILE A 86 -11.48 14.05 -3.41
CA ILE A 86 -12.34 14.06 -4.60
C ILE A 86 -13.69 13.39 -4.30
N TYR A 87 -13.67 12.18 -3.73
CA TYR A 87 -14.90 11.41 -3.52
C TYR A 87 -15.65 11.75 -2.24
N ALA A 88 -14.96 12.26 -1.23
CA ALA A 88 -15.58 12.85 -0.07
C ALA A 88 -16.45 14.03 -0.48
N TYR A 89 -15.93 14.96 -1.29
CA TYR A 89 -16.67 16.15 -1.71
C TYR A 89 -17.44 16.01 -3.01
N SER A 90 -17.45 14.82 -3.61
CA SER A 90 -18.15 14.53 -4.88
C SER A 90 -17.72 15.48 -6.01
N LEU A 91 -16.43 15.78 -6.08
CA LEU A 91 -15.88 16.70 -7.08
C LEU A 91 -16.09 16.14 -8.50
N SER A 92 -16.37 17.03 -9.45
CA SER A 92 -16.62 16.67 -10.84
C SER A 92 -15.36 16.21 -11.57
N TRP A 93 -15.54 15.62 -12.76
CA TRP A 93 -14.44 15.15 -13.61
C TRP A 93 -13.40 16.24 -13.94
N ARG A 94 -13.81 17.52 -13.98
CA ARG A 94 -12.88 18.65 -14.18
C ARG A 94 -11.82 18.73 -13.08
N TYR A 95 -12.21 18.46 -11.83
CA TYR A 95 -11.26 18.44 -10.71
C TYR A 95 -10.36 17.21 -10.74
N ILE A 96 -10.87 16.05 -11.17
CA ILE A 96 -10.06 14.84 -11.38
C ILE A 96 -8.91 15.13 -12.35
N VAL A 97 -9.22 15.72 -13.52
CA VAL A 97 -8.22 16.12 -14.51
C VAL A 97 -7.30 17.20 -13.94
N GLY A 98 -7.82 18.17 -13.19
CA GLY A 98 -7.02 19.20 -12.52
C GLY A 98 -6.01 18.63 -11.53
N PHE A 99 -6.42 17.71 -10.65
CA PHE A 99 -5.51 17.03 -9.72
C PHE A 99 -4.46 16.20 -10.46
N ALA A 100 -4.86 15.45 -11.50
CA ALA A 100 -3.91 14.70 -12.31
C ALA A 100 -2.87 15.60 -12.99
N ALA A 101 -3.30 16.75 -13.53
CA ALA A 101 -2.41 17.75 -14.10
C ALA A 101 -1.44 18.34 -13.06
N ILE A 102 -1.93 18.72 -11.88
CA ILE A 102 -1.08 19.23 -10.78
C ILE A 102 0.00 18.21 -10.41
N PHE A 103 -0.36 16.94 -10.20
CA PHE A 103 0.62 15.91 -9.84
C PHE A 103 1.58 15.58 -10.99
N THR A 104 1.12 15.67 -12.25
CA THR A 104 2.01 15.55 -13.42
C THR A 104 3.04 16.68 -13.45
N CYS A 105 2.63 17.91 -13.13
CA CYS A 105 3.55 19.04 -13.00
C CYS A 105 4.52 18.87 -11.83
N ILE A 106 4.06 18.34 -10.68
CA ILE A 106 4.93 18.02 -9.54
C ILE A 106 5.97 16.95 -9.90
N ASP A 107 5.54 15.88 -10.57
CA ASP A 107 6.42 14.82 -11.07
C ASP A 107 7.50 15.37 -12.02
N TRP A 108 7.09 16.18 -12.99
CA TRP A 108 8.00 16.87 -13.90
C TRP A 108 8.97 17.82 -13.16
N LEU A 109 8.46 18.60 -12.20
CA LEU A 109 9.27 19.50 -11.37
C LEU A 109 10.30 18.72 -10.55
N PHE A 110 9.90 17.60 -9.94
CA PHE A 110 10.81 16.77 -9.15
C PHE A 110 11.91 16.16 -10.01
N ALA A 111 11.59 15.76 -11.24
CA ALA A 111 12.58 15.31 -12.21
C ALA A 111 13.55 16.44 -12.59
N ALA A 112 13.04 17.64 -12.86
CA ALA A 112 13.85 18.81 -13.22
C ALA A 112 14.79 19.25 -12.08
N LEU A 113 14.35 19.10 -10.83
CA LEU A 113 15.13 19.43 -9.63
C LEU A 113 16.11 18.32 -9.20
N GLY A 114 16.14 17.18 -9.89
CA GLY A 114 16.99 16.03 -9.52
C GLY A 114 16.61 15.33 -8.22
N ILE A 115 15.39 15.55 -7.73
CA ILE A 115 14.79 14.87 -6.56
C ILE A 115 14.38 13.43 -6.95
N TYR A 116 14.15 13.25 -8.24
CA TYR A 116 13.59 12.08 -8.87
C TYR A 116 14.26 11.90 -10.22
N GLN A 117 14.54 10.66 -10.61
CA GLN A 117 15.18 10.38 -11.90
C GLN A 117 14.31 9.46 -12.73
N HIS A 118 13.91 9.94 -13.90
CA HIS A 118 13.28 9.11 -14.94
C HIS A 118 14.31 8.29 -15.70
N PHE A 119 13.94 7.07 -16.05
CA PHE A 119 14.61 6.29 -17.09
C PHE A 119 13.66 6.13 -18.29
N TRP A 120 12.84 5.07 -18.33
CA TRP A 120 11.84 4.89 -19.37
C TRP A 120 10.47 5.52 -19.04
N TRP A 121 10.22 5.79 -17.75
CA TRP A 121 9.00 6.48 -17.33
C TRP A 121 9.00 7.95 -17.76
N LYS A 122 7.82 8.49 -18.03
CA LYS A 122 7.61 9.89 -18.41
C LYS A 122 6.50 10.47 -17.55
N SER A 123 6.58 11.76 -17.20
CA SER A 123 5.55 12.42 -16.37
C SER A 123 4.13 12.29 -16.90
N ILE A 124 3.96 12.24 -18.22
CA ILE A 124 2.64 12.03 -18.84
C ILE A 124 2.01 10.68 -18.43
N TYR A 125 2.80 9.64 -18.17
CA TYR A 125 2.31 8.35 -17.68
C TYR A 125 1.77 8.48 -16.25
N THR A 126 2.39 9.32 -15.40
CA THR A 126 1.86 9.68 -14.07
C THR A 126 0.48 10.32 -14.21
N GLY A 127 0.32 11.29 -15.12
CA GLY A 127 -0.98 11.94 -15.35
C GLY A 127 -2.08 10.97 -15.81
N ILE A 128 -1.78 10.13 -16.80
CA ILE A 128 -2.73 9.12 -17.30
C ILE A 128 -3.09 8.12 -16.19
N GLY A 129 -2.08 7.62 -15.46
CA GLY A 129 -2.27 6.70 -14.35
C GLY A 129 -3.16 7.27 -13.26
N LEU A 130 -2.99 8.54 -12.89
CA LEU A 130 -3.81 9.22 -11.89
C LEU A 130 -5.27 9.36 -12.31
N ILE A 131 -5.55 9.65 -13.57
CA ILE A 131 -6.92 9.70 -14.09
C ILE A 131 -7.60 8.33 -13.91
N ILE A 132 -6.88 7.24 -14.26
CA ILE A 132 -7.37 5.87 -14.10
C ILE A 132 -7.60 5.54 -12.61
N VAL A 133 -6.61 5.82 -11.76
CA VAL A 133 -6.69 5.57 -10.31
C VAL A 133 -7.87 6.31 -9.70
N TYR A 134 -8.09 7.58 -10.04
CA TYR A 134 -9.24 8.33 -9.55
C TYR A 134 -10.54 7.74 -10.07
N ALA A 135 -10.67 7.43 -11.36
CA ALA A 135 -11.88 6.79 -11.90
C ALA A 135 -12.22 5.48 -11.17
N VAL A 136 -11.23 4.63 -10.92
CA VAL A 136 -11.41 3.37 -10.17
C VAL A 136 -11.73 3.64 -8.69
N SER A 137 -11.14 4.66 -8.09
CA SER A 137 -11.48 5.10 -6.72
C SER A 137 -12.96 5.45 -6.60
N GLY A 138 -13.57 6.02 -7.65
CA GLY A 138 -15.00 6.28 -7.69
C GLY A 138 -15.85 5.03 -7.73
N TRP A 139 -15.41 4.00 -8.47
CA TRP A 139 -16.05 2.70 -8.45
C TRP A 139 -15.98 2.05 -7.06
N LEU A 140 -14.81 2.06 -6.42
CA LEU A 140 -14.63 1.58 -5.04
C LEU A 140 -15.51 2.34 -4.05
N TRP A 141 -15.54 3.67 -4.13
CA TRP A 141 -16.35 4.52 -3.25
C TRP A 141 -17.84 4.23 -3.38
N ASN A 142 -18.33 4.11 -4.61
CA ASN A 142 -19.72 3.73 -4.87
C ASN A 142 -20.05 2.33 -4.35
N GLY A 143 -19.10 1.40 -4.44
CA GLY A 143 -19.19 0.10 -3.79
C GLY A 143 -19.26 0.22 -2.26
N LEU A 144 -18.35 0.94 -1.62
CA LEU A 144 -18.33 1.13 -0.15
C LEU A 144 -19.62 1.77 0.42
N LYS A 145 -20.36 2.53 -0.40
CA LYS A 145 -21.63 3.14 0.02
C LYS A 145 -22.83 2.18 0.00
N LYS A 146 -22.85 1.13 -0.82
CA LYS A 146 -24.07 0.27 -0.92
C LYS A 146 -24.20 -0.62 0.32
N ARG A 147 -25.44 -0.75 0.82
CA ARG A 147 -25.79 -1.48 2.06
C ARG A 147 -25.49 -2.98 2.01
N ARG A 148 -25.47 -3.59 0.83
CA ARG A 148 -25.16 -5.00 0.61
C ARG A 148 -24.28 -5.14 -0.63
N GLN A 149 -23.20 -5.89 -0.50
CA GLN A 149 -22.25 -6.14 -1.58
C GLN A 149 -22.27 -7.61 -1.98
N VAL A 150 -22.02 -7.86 -3.25
CA VAL A 150 -21.74 -9.20 -3.76
C VAL A 150 -20.41 -9.71 -3.20
N LEU A 151 -20.28 -11.02 -3.04
CA LEU A 151 -19.11 -11.66 -2.43
C LEU A 151 -17.76 -11.22 -3.04
N PRO A 152 -17.62 -11.09 -4.38
CA PRO A 152 -16.34 -10.67 -4.97
C PRO A 152 -15.88 -9.27 -4.52
N PHE A 153 -16.80 -8.30 -4.43
CA PHE A 153 -16.45 -6.96 -3.96
C PHE A 153 -16.04 -6.99 -2.48
N ARG A 154 -16.71 -7.82 -1.66
CA ARG A 154 -16.33 -7.97 -0.25
C ARG A 154 -14.92 -8.51 -0.10
N PHE A 155 -14.63 -9.58 -0.83
CA PHE A 155 -13.32 -10.21 -0.87
C PHE A 155 -12.25 -9.20 -1.29
N LEU A 156 -12.50 -8.45 -2.38
CA LEU A 156 -11.60 -7.41 -2.88
C LEU A 156 -11.32 -6.33 -1.82
N MET A 157 -12.34 -5.81 -1.14
CA MET A 157 -12.15 -4.76 -0.13
C MET A 157 -11.35 -5.26 1.08
N ILE A 158 -11.57 -6.50 1.53
CA ILE A 158 -10.78 -7.09 2.60
C ILE A 158 -9.32 -7.26 2.15
N LEU A 159 -9.11 -7.83 0.96
CA LEU A 159 -7.78 -8.04 0.38
C LEU A 159 -7.01 -6.72 0.27
N LEU A 160 -7.59 -5.70 -0.36
CA LEU A 160 -6.94 -4.41 -0.56
C LEU A 160 -6.72 -3.67 0.75
N THR A 161 -7.67 -3.69 1.69
CA THR A 161 -7.46 -2.96 2.95
C THR A 161 -6.42 -3.67 3.82
N TYR A 162 -6.45 -4.99 3.88
CA TYR A 162 -5.50 -5.78 4.66
C TYR A 162 -4.08 -5.65 4.11
N PHE A 163 -3.88 -5.78 2.79
CA PHE A 163 -2.57 -5.61 2.16
C PHE A 163 -1.93 -4.28 2.54
N SER A 164 -2.72 -3.20 2.51
CA SER A 164 -2.24 -1.86 2.86
C SER A 164 -1.80 -1.74 4.31
N ILE A 165 -2.61 -2.27 5.24
CA ILE A 165 -2.32 -2.25 6.68
C ILE A 165 -1.07 -3.08 6.97
N GLU A 166 -1.02 -4.32 6.46
CA GLU A 166 0.09 -5.24 6.68
C GLU A 166 1.39 -4.69 6.11
N SER A 167 1.36 -4.19 4.87
CA SER A 167 2.51 -3.60 4.19
C SER A 167 3.05 -2.38 4.95
N ALA A 168 2.18 -1.48 5.40
CA ALA A 168 2.58 -0.31 6.18
C ALA A 168 3.16 -0.65 7.56
N ILE A 169 2.53 -1.58 8.30
CA ILE A 169 3.03 -2.03 9.60
C ILE A 169 4.36 -2.76 9.42
N THR A 170 4.48 -3.62 8.42
CA THR A 170 5.73 -4.32 8.10
C THR A 170 6.84 -3.33 7.78
N PHE A 171 6.56 -2.35 6.92
CA PHE A 171 7.53 -1.32 6.56
C PHE A 171 8.00 -0.52 7.79
N ALA A 172 7.07 -0.12 8.67
CA ALA A 172 7.38 0.60 9.90
C ALA A 172 8.21 -0.25 10.88
N VAL A 173 7.76 -1.48 11.17
CA VAL A 173 8.46 -2.40 12.10
C VAL A 173 9.83 -2.78 11.57
N ASN A 174 9.96 -3.04 10.26
CA ASN A 174 11.24 -3.34 9.59
C ASN A 174 12.13 -2.09 9.41
N ARG A 175 11.73 -0.92 9.92
CA ARG A 175 12.46 0.36 9.77
C ARG A 175 12.83 0.64 8.30
N GLY A 176 11.89 0.39 7.39
CA GLY A 176 12.09 0.56 5.95
C GLY A 176 12.95 -0.51 5.27
N GLY A 177 13.20 -1.66 5.90
CA GLY A 177 14.01 -2.75 5.32
C GLY A 177 15.35 -3.00 5.99
N GLN A 178 15.61 -2.36 7.15
CA GLN A 178 16.88 -2.45 7.86
C GLN A 178 17.00 -3.68 8.76
N LEU A 179 15.88 -4.26 9.20
CA LEU A 179 15.88 -5.36 10.17
C LEU A 179 15.90 -6.75 9.51
N PHE A 180 15.22 -6.89 8.38
CA PHE A 180 15.22 -8.10 7.56
C PHE A 180 14.92 -7.78 6.10
N LYS A 181 15.31 -8.69 5.21
CA LYS A 181 14.99 -8.65 3.79
C LYS A 181 14.32 -9.96 3.38
N LEU A 182 13.39 -9.88 2.43
CA LEU A 182 12.83 -11.05 1.77
C LEU A 182 13.58 -11.25 0.46
N LEU A 183 14.58 -12.14 0.49
CA LEU A 183 15.52 -12.40 -0.59
C LEU A 183 15.91 -13.87 -0.57
N ILE A 184 16.12 -14.48 -1.73
CA ILE A 184 16.72 -15.82 -1.77
C ILE A 184 18.20 -15.66 -1.42
N ALA A 185 18.62 -16.19 -0.26
CA ALA A 185 19.98 -16.00 0.27
C ALA A 185 21.11 -16.31 -0.73
N TYR A 186 20.89 -17.27 -1.65
CA TYR A 186 21.88 -17.65 -2.67
C TYR A 186 22.03 -16.63 -3.83
N TYR A 187 21.05 -15.74 -4.04
CA TYR A 187 21.00 -14.80 -5.17
C TYR A 187 21.42 -13.36 -4.82
N GLU A 188 22.15 -13.16 -3.73
CA GLU A 188 22.55 -11.83 -3.24
C GLU A 188 23.39 -11.02 -4.26
N LEU A 189 23.98 -11.69 -5.28
CA LEU A 189 24.98 -11.10 -6.18
C LEU A 189 24.48 -10.26 -7.36
N SER A 190 23.23 -10.37 -7.85
CA SER A 190 22.89 -9.84 -9.20
C SER A 190 21.88 -8.67 -9.28
N ALA A 191 21.00 -8.45 -8.30
CA ALA A 191 20.18 -7.22 -8.18
C ALA A 191 19.33 -7.22 -6.89
N PRO A 192 19.94 -7.08 -5.70
CA PRO A 192 19.27 -7.36 -4.42
C PRO A 192 18.01 -6.50 -4.20
N GLY A 193 17.97 -5.24 -4.64
CA GLY A 193 16.80 -4.39 -4.41
C GLY A 193 15.54 -4.82 -5.17
N LYS A 194 15.68 -5.23 -6.44
CA LYS A 194 14.51 -5.54 -7.28
C LYS A 194 13.83 -6.82 -6.85
N LEU A 195 14.63 -7.87 -6.65
CA LEU A 195 14.13 -9.16 -6.19
C LEU A 195 13.50 -9.03 -4.80
N GLN A 196 14.10 -8.25 -3.90
CA GLN A 196 13.53 -7.97 -2.59
C GLN A 196 12.14 -7.34 -2.69
N LEU A 197 11.97 -6.33 -3.55
CA LEU A 197 10.68 -5.66 -3.72
C LEU A 197 9.60 -6.60 -4.23
N ILE A 198 9.92 -7.42 -5.23
CA ILE A 198 8.99 -8.39 -5.82
C ILE A 198 8.61 -9.45 -4.79
N LEU A 199 9.58 -10.04 -4.09
CA LEU A 199 9.32 -11.09 -3.11
C LEU A 199 8.53 -10.55 -1.91
N ALA A 200 8.87 -9.37 -1.40
CA ALA A 200 8.12 -8.74 -0.31
C ALA A 200 6.68 -8.44 -0.71
N SER A 201 6.48 -7.85 -1.88
CA SER A 201 5.12 -7.52 -2.36
C SER A 201 4.31 -8.78 -2.65
N SER A 202 4.93 -9.83 -3.20
CA SER A 202 4.27 -11.11 -3.44
C SER A 202 3.89 -11.80 -2.13
N TYR A 203 4.77 -11.78 -1.13
CA TYR A 203 4.48 -12.29 0.20
C TYR A 203 3.24 -11.60 0.82
N HIS A 204 3.22 -10.26 0.85
CA HIS A 204 2.08 -9.51 1.37
C HIS A 204 0.79 -9.81 0.60
N LEU A 205 0.87 -9.94 -0.74
CA LEU A 205 -0.30 -10.31 -1.55
C LEU A 205 -0.83 -11.71 -1.19
N ILE A 206 0.05 -12.70 -1.04
CA ILE A 206 -0.33 -14.07 -0.67
C ILE A 206 -0.98 -14.08 0.72
N VAL A 207 -0.38 -13.42 1.72
CA VAL A 207 -0.95 -13.33 3.07
C VAL A 207 -2.32 -12.64 3.03
N SER A 208 -2.45 -11.57 2.25
CA SER A 208 -3.72 -10.84 2.07
C SER A 208 -4.81 -11.70 1.43
N VAL A 209 -4.46 -12.53 0.45
CA VAL A 209 -5.39 -13.50 -0.16
C VAL A 209 -5.86 -14.52 0.89
N ILE A 210 -4.93 -15.10 1.66
CA ILE A 210 -5.27 -16.05 2.74
C ILE A 210 -6.24 -15.37 3.72
N VAL A 211 -5.90 -14.20 4.24
CA VAL A 211 -6.76 -13.47 5.19
C VAL A 211 -8.12 -13.14 4.59
N ALA A 212 -8.17 -12.67 3.34
CA ALA A 212 -9.43 -12.36 2.67
C ALA A 212 -10.33 -13.58 2.46
N LEU A 213 -9.76 -14.76 2.17
CA LEU A 213 -10.51 -16.01 2.04
C LEU A 213 -11.13 -16.41 3.38
N PHE A 214 -10.36 -16.37 4.47
CA PHE A 214 -10.79 -16.85 5.77
C PHE A 214 -11.63 -15.85 6.58
N LEU A 215 -11.51 -14.54 6.33
CA LEU A 215 -12.36 -13.51 6.93
C LEU A 215 -13.58 -13.15 6.07
N GLY A 216 -13.47 -13.21 4.74
CA GLY A 216 -14.51 -12.74 3.82
C GLY A 216 -15.63 -13.74 3.57
N ILE A 217 -15.39 -15.04 3.82
CA ILE A 217 -16.35 -16.12 3.58
C ILE A 217 -17.06 -16.50 4.88
N LYS A 218 -18.38 -16.78 4.79
CA LYS A 218 -19.22 -17.31 5.89
C LYS A 218 -18.74 -18.71 6.30
N MET A 219 -17.59 -18.80 6.97
CA MET A 219 -17.05 -20.07 7.45
C MET A 219 -17.18 -20.17 8.98
N PRO A 220 -17.53 -21.36 9.51
CA PRO A 220 -17.49 -21.59 10.96
C PRO A 220 -16.06 -21.47 11.49
N LEU A 221 -15.94 -21.12 12.77
CA LEU A 221 -14.68 -20.72 13.43
C LEU A 221 -13.52 -21.70 13.18
N ARG A 222 -13.80 -23.01 13.14
CA ARG A 222 -12.81 -24.07 12.88
C ARG A 222 -12.08 -23.96 11.53
N TYR A 223 -12.71 -23.38 10.51
CA TYR A 223 -12.02 -23.14 9.23
C TYR A 223 -11.29 -21.81 9.24
N ARG A 224 -11.74 -20.82 10.04
CA ARG A 224 -11.01 -19.55 10.21
C ARG A 224 -9.64 -19.78 10.85
N THR A 225 -9.53 -20.76 11.76
CA THR A 225 -8.24 -21.17 12.36
C THR A 225 -7.29 -21.84 11.37
N LEU A 226 -7.79 -22.44 10.28
CA LEU A 226 -6.92 -22.97 9.22
C LEU A 226 -6.13 -21.86 8.52
N GLY A 227 -6.71 -20.68 8.35
CA GLY A 227 -6.00 -19.52 7.80
C GLY A 227 -4.78 -19.11 8.63
N VAL A 228 -4.93 -19.14 9.96
CA VAL A 228 -3.81 -18.91 10.89
C VAL A 228 -2.74 -20.00 10.72
N GLY A 229 -3.15 -21.27 10.64
CA GLY A 229 -2.23 -22.38 10.37
C GLY A 229 -1.46 -22.21 9.06
N MET A 230 -2.15 -21.83 7.97
CA MET A 230 -1.52 -21.57 6.66
C MET A 230 -0.48 -20.44 6.74
N ILE A 231 -0.79 -19.36 7.46
CA ILE A 231 0.13 -18.24 7.66
C ILE A 231 1.36 -18.68 8.47
N ILE A 232 1.18 -19.49 9.52
CA ILE A 232 2.30 -20.03 10.31
C ILE A 232 3.19 -20.91 9.43
N VAL A 233 2.60 -21.81 8.64
CA VAL A 233 3.34 -22.67 7.71
C VAL A 233 4.09 -21.85 6.66
N LEU A 234 3.47 -20.81 6.11
CA LEU A 234 4.10 -19.89 5.17
C LEU A 234 5.31 -19.17 5.80
N ASN A 235 5.15 -18.63 7.01
CA ASN A 235 6.23 -17.94 7.74
C ASN A 235 7.38 -18.88 8.13
N TRP A 236 7.06 -20.13 8.46
CA TRP A 236 8.05 -21.18 8.66
C TRP A 236 8.80 -21.50 7.36
N ALA A 237 8.07 -21.70 6.26
CA ALA A 237 8.64 -22.04 4.96
C ALA A 237 9.62 -20.96 4.45
N ILE A 238 9.25 -19.67 4.52
CA ILE A 238 10.17 -18.59 4.11
C ILE A 238 11.45 -18.54 4.96
N GLY A 239 11.38 -18.93 6.24
CA GLY A 239 12.55 -19.05 7.10
C GLY A 239 13.40 -20.27 6.74
N HIS A 240 12.76 -21.42 6.56
CA HIS A 240 13.41 -22.68 6.23
C HIS A 240 14.14 -22.66 4.88
N PHE A 241 13.51 -22.07 3.85
CA PHE A 241 14.11 -21.96 2.51
C PHE A 241 15.07 -20.76 2.35
N GLY A 242 15.42 -20.06 3.44
CA GLY A 242 16.34 -18.92 3.39
C GLY A 242 15.83 -17.74 2.55
N ILE A 243 14.51 -17.58 2.43
CA ILE A 243 13.86 -16.42 1.78
C ILE A 243 13.81 -15.24 2.78
N PHE A 244 13.65 -15.52 4.06
CA PHE A 244 13.74 -14.52 5.12
C PHE A 244 15.20 -14.38 5.55
N VAL A 245 15.83 -13.27 5.17
CA VAL A 245 17.22 -12.96 5.51
C VAL A 245 17.25 -11.94 6.66
N PRO A 246 17.52 -12.36 7.90
CA PRO A 246 17.64 -11.45 9.03
C PRO A 246 18.90 -10.58 8.90
N GLN A 247 18.77 -9.28 9.17
CA GLN A 247 19.92 -8.36 9.25
C GLN A 247 20.36 -8.13 10.70
N VAL A 248 19.45 -8.37 11.64
CA VAL A 248 19.63 -8.39 13.10
C VAL A 248 18.96 -9.67 13.59
N GLY A 249 19.19 -10.13 14.84
CA GLY A 249 18.69 -11.40 15.43
C GLY A 249 17.16 -11.60 15.52
N ILE A 250 16.42 -11.16 14.50
CA ILE A 250 15.00 -11.30 14.27
C ILE A 250 14.77 -12.56 13.44
N THR A 251 13.65 -13.21 13.67
CA THR A 251 13.23 -14.44 12.96
C THR A 251 11.96 -14.19 12.15
N SER A 252 11.68 -15.04 11.17
CA SER A 252 10.44 -14.95 10.37
C SER A 252 9.16 -15.03 11.22
N HIS A 253 9.24 -15.62 12.42
CA HIS A 253 8.13 -15.66 13.38
C HIS A 253 7.65 -14.27 13.83
N HIS A 254 8.49 -13.23 13.76
CA HIS A 254 8.07 -11.86 14.10
C HIS A 254 7.00 -11.32 13.15
N LEU A 255 6.89 -11.87 11.93
CA LEU A 255 5.84 -11.52 10.98
C LEU A 255 4.46 -11.97 11.45
N ILE A 256 4.37 -13.02 12.28
CA ILE A 256 3.09 -13.49 12.86
C ILE A 256 2.47 -12.37 13.70
N LEU A 257 3.27 -11.66 14.50
CA LEU A 257 2.77 -10.57 15.32
C LEU A 257 2.23 -9.43 14.44
N VAL A 258 2.96 -9.07 13.37
CA VAL A 258 2.52 -8.06 12.40
C VAL A 258 1.17 -8.42 11.78
N GLN A 259 0.98 -9.69 11.42
CA GLN A 259 -0.26 -10.18 10.84
C GLN A 259 -1.43 -10.15 11.83
N ILE A 260 -1.21 -10.56 13.09
CA ILE A 260 -2.22 -10.49 14.15
C ILE A 260 -2.67 -9.04 14.37
N VAL A 261 -1.71 -8.11 14.50
CA VAL A 261 -2.02 -6.68 14.65
C VAL A 261 -2.77 -6.15 13.43
N SER A 262 -2.35 -6.54 12.22
CA SER A 262 -3.00 -6.10 10.97
C SER A 262 -4.45 -6.57 10.87
N VAL A 263 -4.75 -7.81 11.26
CA VAL A 263 -6.12 -8.34 11.34
C VAL A 263 -6.95 -7.56 12.38
N ALA A 264 -6.37 -7.28 13.55
CA ALA A 264 -7.07 -6.52 14.58
C ALA A 264 -7.42 -5.09 14.12
N VAL A 265 -6.46 -4.39 13.48
CA VAL A 265 -6.66 -3.06 12.91
C VAL A 265 -7.73 -3.09 11.81
N LEU A 266 -7.69 -4.09 10.92
CA LEU A 266 -8.70 -4.26 9.87
C LEU A 266 -10.11 -4.41 10.46
N ILE A 267 -10.27 -5.31 11.43
CA ILE A 267 -11.57 -5.56 12.08
C ILE A 267 -12.08 -4.29 12.77
N PHE A 268 -11.21 -3.61 13.51
CA PHE A 268 -11.55 -2.35 14.17
C PHE A 268 -12.01 -1.29 13.16
N LEU A 269 -11.23 -1.09 12.09
CA LEU A 269 -11.53 -0.10 11.05
C LEU A 269 -12.87 -0.38 10.37
N PHE A 270 -13.12 -1.62 9.99
CA PHE A 270 -14.37 -1.99 9.32
C PHE A 270 -15.59 -1.86 10.24
N LYS A 271 -15.45 -2.15 11.54
CA LYS A 271 -16.48 -1.87 12.54
C LYS A 271 -16.73 -0.36 12.66
N ALA A 272 -15.68 0.45 12.77
CA ALA A 272 -15.78 1.91 12.81
C ALA A 272 -16.45 2.49 11.55
N ALA A 273 -16.19 1.90 10.38
CA ALA A 273 -16.80 2.23 9.09
C ALA A 273 -18.21 1.65 8.90
N LYS A 274 -18.77 0.95 9.89
CA LYS A 274 -20.07 0.26 9.82
C LYS A 274 -20.16 -0.67 8.59
N LEU A 275 -19.03 -1.27 8.21
CA LEU A 275 -18.89 -2.22 7.12
C LEU A 275 -19.08 -3.66 7.59
N ASN A 276 -19.93 -3.88 8.60
CA ASN A 276 -20.15 -5.19 9.19
C ASN A 276 -20.65 -6.21 8.15
N TYR A 277 -21.30 -5.76 7.07
CA TYR A 277 -21.71 -6.63 5.95
C TYR A 277 -20.55 -7.19 5.15
N LEU A 278 -19.33 -6.64 5.29
CA LEU A 278 -18.11 -7.22 4.72
C LEU A 278 -17.65 -8.44 5.53
N PHE A 279 -18.01 -8.53 6.81
CA PHE A 279 -17.76 -9.71 7.65
C PHE A 279 -19.02 -10.59 7.77
N PRO A 280 -18.89 -11.90 7.61
CA PRO A 280 -20.03 -12.81 7.70
C PRO A 280 -20.30 -13.37 9.09
#